data_AF-A0A2P7QZ29-F1
#
_entry.id   AF-A0A2P7QZ29-F1
#
_cell.length_a   1.000
_cell.length_b   1.000
_cell.length_c   1.000
_cell.angle_alpha   90.00
_cell.angle_beta   90.00
_cell.angle_gamma   90.00
#
_symmetry.space_group_name_H-M   'P 1'
#
loop_
_entity.id
_entity.type
_entity.pdbx_description
1 polymer ?
#
loop_
_entity_poly.entity_id
_entity_poly.type
_entity_poly.pdbx_seq_one_letter_code
_entity_poly.pdbx_strand_id
1 'polypeptide(L)' 'MPLYRLCFEDHDRRTEEEVGFFNDEGALAYARRLSRGRPVELWRGEALVHRDQEIARVRTAEPA' A
#
# COMPACT_ATOMS: atom_id res chain seq x y z
N MET A 1 -20.61 -5.26 -1.67
CA MET A 1 -19.25 -5.33 -1.09
C MET A 1 -18.56 -4.00 -1.39
N PRO A 2 -17.88 -3.37 -0.42
CA PRO A 2 -17.12 -2.14 -0.67
C PRO A 2 -16.00 -2.36 -1.70
N LEU A 3 -15.87 -1.39 -2.59
CA LEU A 3 -14.78 -1.29 -3.57
C LEU A 3 -13.65 -0.47 -2.96
N TYR A 4 -12.45 -1.02 -3.07
CA TYR A 4 -11.22 -0.36 -2.66
C TYR A 4 -10.33 -0.18 -3.88
N ARG A 5 -9.57 0.90 -3.87
CA ARG A 5 -8.57 1.22 -4.89
C ARG A 5 -7.20 1.20 -4.23
N LEU A 6 -6.36 0.31 -4.71
CA LEU A 6 -4.97 0.17 -4.30
C LEU A 6 -4.11 1.02 -5.23
N CYS A 7 -3.29 1.90 -4.68
CA CYS A 7 -2.29 2.63 -5.44
C CYS A 7 -0.92 2.19 -4.97
N PHE A 8 -0.11 1.67 -5.89
CA PHE A 8 1.28 1.30 -5.64
C PHE A 8 2.19 2.33 -6.29
N GLU A 9 3.20 2.77 -5.56
CA GLU A 9 4.27 3.60 -6.11
C GLU A 9 5.50 2.72 -6.31
N ASP A 10 5.90 2.58 -7.57
CA ASP A 10 7.22 2.11 -7.97
C ASP A 10 8.01 3.33 -8.47
N HIS A 11 9.34 3.29 -8.39
CA HIS A 11 10.27 4.44 -8.53
C HIS A 11 9.90 5.54 -9.56
N ASP A 12 9.21 5.20 -10.65
CA ASP A 12 8.69 6.14 -11.66
C ASP A 12 7.26 5.79 -12.18
N ARG A 13 6.55 4.86 -11.54
CA ARG A 13 5.25 4.36 -12.00
C ARG A 13 4.26 4.18 -10.87
N ARG A 14 3.13 4.87 -10.98
CA ARG A 14 1.94 4.64 -10.17
C ARG A 14 1.07 3.59 -10.85
N THR A 15 0.77 2.51 -10.13
CA THR A 15 -0.17 1.48 -10.59
C THR A 15 -1.41 1.52 -9.70
N GLU A 16 -2.59 1.54 -10.32
CA GLU A 16 -3.88 1.54 -9.63
C GLU A 16 -4.63 0.24 -9.94
N GLU A 17 -5.22 -0.36 -8.90
CA GLU A 17 -6.00 -1.59 -9.01
C GLU A 17 -7.25 -1.51 -8.13
N GLU A 18 -8.42 -1.80 -8.71
CA GLU A 18 -9.70 -1.84 -7.98
C GLU A 18 -10.05 -3.27 -7.56
N VAL A 19 -10.42 -3.42 -6.29
CA VAL A 19 -10.61 -4.71 -5.62
C VAL A 19 -11.80 -4.66 -4.67
N GLY A 20 -12.60 -5.72 -4.64
CA GLY A 20 -13.76 -5.84 -3.76
C GLY A 20 -13.45 -6.63 -2.50
N PHE A 21 -13.70 -6.05 -1.32
CA PHE A 21 -13.48 -6.73 -0.04
C PHE A 21 -14.68 -6.63 0.90
N PHE A 22 -14.65 -7.40 1.99
CA PHE A 22 -15.67 -7.38 3.02
C PHE A 22 -15.46 -6.27 4.05
N ASN A 23 -14.19 -5.90 4.34
CA ASN A 23 -13.83 -4.84 5.28
C ASN A 23 -12.45 -4.22 4.96
N ASP A 24 -12.08 -3.18 5.72
CA ASP A 24 -10.83 -2.43 5.55
C ASP A 24 -9.59 -3.30 5.86
N GLU A 25 -9.68 -4.18 6.86
CA GLU A 25 -8.56 -5.07 7.26
C GLU A 25 -8.19 -6.09 6.18
N GLY A 26 -9.19 -6.73 5.56
CA GLY A 26 -8.99 -7.67 4.47
C GLY A 26 -8.40 -7.00 3.24
N ALA A 27 -8.85 -5.78 2.94
CA ALA A 27 -8.31 -4.96 1.86
C ALA A 27 -6.84 -4.59 2.11
N LEU A 28 -6.50 -4.18 3.34
CA LEU A 28 -5.13 -3.84 3.73
C LEU A 28 -4.19 -5.05 3.71
N ALA A 29 -4.63 -6.22 4.21
CA ALA A 29 -3.84 -7.44 4.18
C ALA A 29 -3.50 -7.86 2.75
N TYR A 30 -4.48 -7.74 1.83
CA TYR A 30 -4.26 -8.00 0.42
C TYR A 30 -3.30 -6.98 -0.20
N ALA A 31 -3.50 -5.69 0.06
CA ALA A 31 -2.66 -4.60 -0.43
C ALA A 31 -1.19 -4.79 -0.06
N ARG A 32 -0.90 -5.14 1.21
CA ARG A 32 0.45 -5.43 1.69
C ARG A 32 1.09 -6.64 1.03
N ARG A 33 0.30 -7.71 0.81
CA ARG A 33 0.77 -8.91 0.11
C ARG A 33 1.14 -8.61 -1.34
N LEU A 34 0.38 -7.73 -2.00
CA LEU A 34 0.62 -7.34 -3.39
C LEU A 34 1.74 -6.30 -3.53
N SER A 35 1.87 -5.40 -2.56
CA SER A 35 2.92 -4.37 -2.58
C SER A 35 4.32 -4.97 -2.48
N ARG A 36 4.48 -6.18 -1.92
CA ARG A 36 5.78 -6.86 -1.74
C ARG A 36 6.84 -5.97 -1.05
N GLY A 37 6.40 -5.14 -0.10
CA GLY A 37 7.27 -4.20 0.62
C GLY A 37 7.44 -2.82 -0.02
N ARG A 38 6.74 -2.55 -1.13
CA ARG A 38 6.61 -1.19 -1.70
C ARG A 38 5.58 -0.36 -0.93
N PRO A 39 5.68 0.98 -0.98
CA PRO A 39 4.62 1.86 -0.49
C PRO A 39 3.28 1.54 -1.17
N VAL A 40 2.22 1.54 -0.38
CA VAL A 40 0.86 1.31 -0.89
C VAL A 40 -0.12 2.26 -0.21
N GLU A 41 -1.03 2.82 -1.01
CA GLU A 41 -2.19 3.57 -0.56
C GLU A 41 -3.46 2.76 -0.80
N LEU A 42 -4.30 2.68 0.22
CA LEU A 42 -5.62 2.05 0.19
C LEU A 42 -6.68 3.15 0.24
N TRP A 43 -7.45 3.26 -0.84
CA TRP A 43 -8.53 4.23 -0.98
C TRP A 43 -9.89 3.53 -0.99
N ARG A 44 -10.91 4.14 -0.38
CA ARG A 44 -12.31 3.70 -0.45
C ARG A 44 -13.15 4.87 -0.98
N GLY A 45 -13.46 4.84 -2.27
CA GLY A 45 -13.96 6.02 -2.98
C GLY A 45 -12.90 7.12 -2.99
N GLU A 46 -13.22 8.27 -2.41
CA GLU A 46 -12.31 9.42 -2.25
C GLU A 46 -11.57 9.43 -0.91
N ALA A 47 -11.94 8.55 0.02
CA ALA A 47 -11.34 8.50 1.35
C ALA A 47 -10.07 7.64 1.34
N LEU A 48 -8.92 8.22 1.73
CA LEU A 48 -7.71 7.45 2.03
C LEU A 48 -7.91 6.70 3.35
N VAL A 49 -7.96 5.37 3.27
CA VAL A 49 -8.13 4.48 4.42
C VAL A 49 -6.79 4.20 5.08
N HIS A 50 -5.76 3.92 4.28
CA HIS A 50 -4.43 3.58 4.81
C HIS A 50 -3.32 3.97 3.83
N ARG A 51 -2.15 4.36 4.33
CA ARG A 51 -0.94 4.54 3.53
C ARG A 51 0.25 3.96 4.29
N ASP A 52 0.92 2.96 3.71
CA ASP A 52 2.22 2.53 4.20
C ASP A 52 3.26 3.56 3.73
N GLN A 53 3.86 4.29 4.67
CA GLN A 53 5.08 5.04 4.41
C GLN A 53 6.20 4.03 4.19
N GLU A 54 7.05 4.27 3.19
CA GLU A 54 8.22 3.44 2.93
C GLU A 54 8.92 3.13 4.25
N ILE A 55 9.16 1.85 4.56
CA ILE A 55 10.10 1.49 5.61
C ILE A 55 11.44 1.94 5.05
N ALA A 56 11.80 3.20 5.32
CA ALA A 56 13.12 3.73 5.04
C ALA A 56 14.06 2.69 5.63
N ARG A 57 14.74 1.93 4.76
CA ARG A 57 15.75 1.00 5.21
C ARG A 57 16.73 1.87 5.96
N VAL A 58 16.69 1.83 7.28
CA VAL A 58 17.71 2.42 8.14
C VAL A 58 18.98 1.74 7.67
N ARG A 59 19.76 2.45 6.86
CA ARG A 59 21.13 2.05 6.55
C ARG A 59 21.82 2.13 7.90
N THR A 60 21.92 1.00 8.59
CA THR A 60 22.82 0.84 9.72
C THR A 60 24.21 1.12 9.14
N ALA A 61 24.66 2.36 9.26
CA ALA A 61 26.05 2.69 9.04
C ALA A 61 26.83 1.99 10.15
N GLU A 62 27.53 0.91 9.81
CA GLU A 62 28.57 0.34 10.66
C GLU A 62 29.63 1.45 10.93
N PRO A 63 29.96 1.74 12.20
CA PRO A 63 31.10 2.58 12.49
C PRO A 63 32.38 1.77 12.25
N ALA A 64 33.28 2.35 11.46
CA ALA A 64 34.65 1.85 11.25
C ALA A 64 35.51 2.01 12.51
#